data_AF-A0A3M1G4Z9-F1
#
_entry.id   AF-A0A3M1G4Z9-F1
#
_cell.length_a   1.000
_cell.length_b   1.000
_cell.length_c   1.000
_cell.angle_alpha   90.00
_cell.angle_beta   90.00
_cell.angle_gamma   90.00
#
_symmetry.space_group_name_H-M   'P 1'
#
loop_
_entity.id
_entity.type
_entity.pdbx_description
1 polymer ?
#
loop_
_entity_poly.entity_id
_entity_poly.type
_entity_poly.pdbx_seq_one_letter_code
_entity_poly.pdbx_strand_id
1 'polypeptide(L)' 'MPAFDPTPYYRHVAQDLLARFGGRALGLADAACARLDGAGDDQARAIWRGVRAALRQVQASAGHLPAARVH' A
#
# COMPACT_ATOMS: atom_id res chain seq x y z
N MET A 1 -27.15 7.04 -1.91
CA MET A 1 -25.96 6.77 -2.75
C MET A 1 -25.07 5.81 -1.98
N PRO A 2 -24.56 4.72 -2.59
CA PRO A 2 -23.56 3.90 -1.90
C PRO A 2 -22.36 4.80 -1.56
N ALA A 3 -21.87 4.72 -0.32
CA ALA A 3 -20.66 5.39 0.08
C ALA A 3 -19.51 4.87 -0.80
N PHE A 4 -18.69 5.78 -1.33
CA PHE A 4 -17.50 5.40 -2.09
C PHE A 4 -16.53 4.65 -1.18
N ASP A 5 -16.26 3.37 -1.49
CA ASP A 5 -15.22 2.59 -0.81
C ASP A 5 -13.91 2.69 -1.62
N PRO A 6 -12.88 3.39 -1.12
CA PRO A 6 -11.61 3.51 -1.81
C PRO A 6 -10.70 2.28 -1.68
N THR A 7 -11.08 1.27 -0.88
CA THR A 7 -10.22 0.12 -0.55
C THR A 7 -9.72 -0.65 -1.78
N PRO A 8 -10.56 -0.95 -2.81
CA PRO A 8 -10.08 -1.61 -4.03
C PRO A 8 -9.02 -0.80 -4.78
N TYR A 9 -9.17 0.53 -4.80
CA TYR A 9 -8.20 1.42 -5.43
C TYR A 9 -6.85 1.39 -4.71
N TYR A 10 -6.84 1.43 -3.38
CA TYR A 10 -5.60 1.32 -2.60
C TYR A 10 -4.88 0.00 -2.84
N ARG A 11 -5.62 -1.08 -3.05
CA ARG A 11 -5.04 -2.39 -3.40
C ARG A 11 -4.30 -2.36 -4.72
N HIS A 12 -4.90 -1.77 -5.77
CA HIS A 12 -4.24 -1.64 -7.06
C HIS A 12 -2.96 -0.80 -6.98
N VAL A 13 -3.03 0.36 -6.32
CA VAL A 13 -1.86 1.22 -6.11
C VAL A 13 -0.77 0.48 -5.35
N ALA A 14 -1.13 -0.28 -4.31
CA ALA A 14 -0.18 -1.08 -3.55
C ALA A 14 0.51 -2.17 -4.40
N GLN A 15 -0.25 -2.85 -5.26
CA GLN A 15 0.29 -3.85 -6.18
C GLN A 15 1.27 -3.22 -7.18
N ASP A 16 0.91 -2.07 -7.76
CA ASP A 16 1.79 -1.35 -8.69
C ASP A 16 3.07 -0.86 -8.03
N LEU A 17 2.97 -0.32 -6.81
CA LEU A 17 4.12 0.10 -6.03
C LEU A 17 5.05 -1.08 -5.70
N LEU A 18 4.50 -2.24 -5.35
CA LEU A 18 5.29 -3.45 -5.12
C LEU A 18 5.94 -3.97 -6.41
N ALA A 19 5.20 -4.01 -7.52
CA ALA A 19 5.72 -4.45 -8.80
C ALA A 19 6.90 -3.57 -9.27
N ARG A 20 6.83 -2.26 -8.99
CA ARG A 20 7.83 -1.29 -9.44
C ARG A 20 9.03 -1.14 -8.50
N PHE A 21 8.81 -1.20 -7.18
CA PHE A 21 9.82 -0.88 -6.17
C PHE A 21 10.18 -2.06 -5.25
N GLY A 22 9.51 -3.21 -5.41
CA GLY A 22 9.73 -4.41 -4.61
C GLY A 22 9.61 -4.13 -3.11
N GLY A 23 10.54 -4.69 -2.32
CA GLY A 23 10.58 -4.51 -0.86
C GLY A 23 10.70 -3.05 -0.38
N ARG A 24 11.11 -2.11 -1.24
CA ARG A 24 11.26 -0.69 -0.89
C ARG A 24 9.92 0.06 -0.88
N ALA A 25 8.86 -0.48 -1.48
CA ALA A 25 7.58 0.18 -1.62
C ALA A 25 6.98 0.64 -0.28
N LEU A 26 7.08 -0.20 0.76
CA LEU A 26 6.56 0.14 2.08
C LEU A 26 7.30 1.33 2.71
N GLY A 27 8.63 1.37 2.61
CA GLY A 27 9.44 2.48 3.11
C GLY A 27 9.15 3.80 2.39
N LEU A 28 8.86 3.76 1.09
CA LEU A 28 8.43 4.94 0.33
C LEU A 28 7.06 5.45 0.80
N ALA A 29 6.12 4.54 1.08
CA ALA A 29 4.80 4.90 1.61
C ALA A 29 4.87 5.46 3.05
N ASP A 30 5.75 4.92 3.89
CA ASP A 30 6.03 5.47 5.23
C ASP A 30 6.63 6.88 5.14
N ALA A 31 7.58 7.10 4.24
CA ALA A 31 8.17 8.43 4.01
C ALA A 31 7.14 9.43 3.49
N ALA A 32 6.24 9.02 2.59
CA ALA A 32 5.15 9.87 2.10
C ALA A 32 4.20 10.27 3.25
N CYS A 33 3.82 9.33 4.12
CA CYS A 33 3.03 9.63 5.31
C CYS A 33 3.72 10.65 6.22
N ALA A 34 5.01 10.45 6.51
CA ALA A 34 5.77 11.34 7.38
C ALA A 34 5.91 12.77 6.81
N ARG A 35 6.07 12.91 5.48
CA ARG A 35 6.10 14.23 4.82
C ARG A 35 4.76 14.96 4.92
N LEU A 36 3.65 14.21 4.81
CA LEU A 36 2.30 14.77 4.86
C LEU A 36 1.85 15.13 6.28
N ASP A 37 2.35 14.44 7.30
CA ASP A 37 2.11 14.82 8.70
C ASP A 37 2.61 16.24 9.01
N GLY A 38 3.68 16.71 8.34
CA GLY A 38 4.18 18.08 8.46
C GLY A 38 3.46 19.12 7.59
N ALA A 39 2.64 18.70 6.62
CA ALA A 39 2.02 19.58 5.63
C ALA A 39 0.58 20.00 5.98
N GLY A 40 -0.07 19.31 6.92
CA GLY A 40 -1.46 19.60 7.31
C GLY A 40 -2.52 19.11 6.32
N ASP A 41 -2.15 18.29 5.34
CA ASP A 41 -3.10 17.72 4.37
C ASP A 41 -3.67 16.39 4.89
N ASP A 42 -4.80 16.49 5.60
CA ASP A 42 -5.52 15.35 6.16
C ASP A 42 -6.02 14.35 5.11
N GLN A 43 -6.42 14.84 3.94
CA GLN A 43 -6.97 14.00 2.88
C GLN A 43 -5.88 13.18 2.20
N ALA A 44 -4.78 13.81 1.81
CA ALA A 44 -3.62 13.11 1.24
C ALA A 44 -3.06 12.10 2.25
N ARG A 45 -3.03 12.46 3.53
CA ARG A 45 -2.61 11.59 4.62
C ARG A 45 -3.52 10.36 4.78
N ALA A 46 -4.84 10.53 4.72
CA ALA A 46 -5.79 9.41 4.77
C ALA A 46 -5.59 8.44 3.60
N ILE A 47 -5.38 8.97 2.38
CA ILE A 47 -5.11 8.18 1.18
C ILE A 47 -3.83 7.35 1.35
N TRP A 48 -2.72 8.00 1.73
CA TRP A 48 -1.44 7.30 1.90
C TRP A 48 -1.45 6.28 3.04
N ARG A 49 -2.21 6.51 4.10
CA ARG A 49 -2.46 5.50 5.15
C ARG A 49 -3.21 4.29 4.61
N GLY A 50 -4.21 4.49 3.76
CA GLY A 50 -4.94 3.42 3.06
C GLY A 50 -4.02 2.60 2.15
N VAL A 51 -3.21 3.27 1.33
CA VAL A 51 -2.21 2.62 0.45
C VAL A 51 -1.18 1.83 1.27
N ARG A 52 -0.68 2.39 2.37
CA ARG A 52 0.26 1.70 3.27
C ARG A 52 -0.35 0.46 3.91
N ALA A 53 -1.61 0.52 4.34
CA ALA A 53 -2.32 -0.64 4.88
C ALA A 53 -2.48 -1.73 3.81
N ALA A 54 -2.87 -1.36 2.59
CA ALA A 54 -2.98 -2.27 1.47
C ALA A 54 -1.61 -2.89 1.09
N LEU A 55 -0.53 -2.12 1.10
CA LEU A 55 0.84 -2.61 0.87
C LEU A 55 1.22 -3.71 1.85
N ARG A 56 0.96 -3.51 3.15
CA ARG A 56 1.22 -4.52 4.18
C ARG A 56 0.42 -5.79 3.96
N GLN A 57 -0.85 -5.66 3.58
CA GLN A 57 -1.70 -6.81 3.27
C GLN A 57 -1.19 -7.57 2.05
N VAL A 58 -0.88 -6.88 0.95
CA VAL A 58 -0.36 -7.52 -0.27
C VAL A 58 0.98 -8.19 -0.01
N GLN A 59 1.90 -7.54 0.72
CA GLN A 59 3.18 -8.15 1.12
C GLN A 59 2.99 -9.38 2.02
N ALA A 60 2.08 -9.33 2.98
CA ALA A 60 1.77 -10.46 3.85
C ALA A 60 1.19 -11.64 3.07
N SER A 61 0.31 -11.38 2.09
CA SER A 61 -0.23 -12.41 1.19
C SER A 61 0.82 -12.94 0.21
N ALA A 62 1.73 -12.09 -0.28
CA ALA A 62 2.82 -12.51 -1.17
C ALA A 62 3.88 -13.36 -0.44
N GLY A 63 4.14 -13.08 0.84
CA GLY A 63 4.95 -13.93 1.72
C GLY A 63 4.28 -15.26 2.10
N HIS A 64 3.00 -15.42 1.78
CA HIS A 64 2.22 -16.65 1.97
C HIS A 64 2.02 -17.46 0.69
N LEU A 65 2.71 -17.11 -0.41
CA LEU A 65 2.84 -18.06 -1.51
C LEU A 65 3.55 -19.29 -0.94
N PRO A 66 2.92 -20.49 -0.87
CA PRO A 66 3.68 -21.69 -0.64
C PRO A 66 4.76 -21.69 -1.71
N ALA A 67 6.00 -21.97 -1.33
CA ALA A 67 7.04 -22.30 -2.28
C ALA A 67 6.52 -23.49 -3.09
N ALA A 68 5.80 -23.20 -4.18
CA ALA A 68 5.29 -24.19 -5.10
C ALA A 68 6.55 -24.79 -5.69
N ARG A 69 6.85 -25.99 -5.19
CA ARG A 69 8.02 -26.79 -5.46
C ARG A 69 8.28 -26.76 -6.95
N VAL A 70 9.44 -26.21 -7.32
CA VAL A 70 10.11 -26.62 -8.55
C VAL A 70 10.62 -28.03 -8.28
N HIS A 71 9.89 -29.03 -8.77
CA HIS A 71 10.41 -30.36 -9.11
C HIS A 71 9.47 -31.02 -10.11
#